data_AF-A0A1E4RRX1-F1
#
_entry.id   AF-A0A1E4RRX1-F1
#
_cell.length_a   1.000
_cell.length_b   1.000
_cell.length_c   1.000
_cell.angle_alpha   90.00
_cell.angle_beta   90.00
_cell.angle_gamma   90.00
#
_symmetry.space_group_name_H-M   'P 1'
#
loop_
_entity.id
_entity.type
_entity.pdbx_description
1 polymer ?
#
loop_
_entity_poly.entity_id
_entity_poly.type
_entity_poly.pdbx_seq_one_letter_code
_entity_poly.pdbx_strand_id
1 'polypeptide(L)'
;PNSFRGVFTKHGWFLVPRSHYNPRWIIDKIEKRLDEKYEPNANTYELQNKVDELIGAISKKDVPKRVKQTKQEKEAIESDSLYVKQLKDEGEQELDIEDITKVRTIRRRNTNGNPTYTHAWNYYYTLNNSKYPHLPPKEVRRKVGADWSELPQSSRRQWLDDYIALIESGFDIHRGKIISREKKLE
;
A
#
# COMPACT_ATOMS: atom_id res chain seq x y z
N PRO A 1 13.31 26.37 -16.54
CA PRO A 1 13.50 25.02 -15.93
C PRO A 1 12.28 24.07 -16.02
N ASN A 2 11.03 24.56 -15.99
CA ASN A 2 9.83 23.72 -15.84
C ASN A 2 9.15 23.21 -17.14
N SER A 3 9.76 23.43 -18.31
CA SER A 3 9.13 23.17 -19.61
C SER A 3 9.30 21.73 -20.12
N PHE A 4 10.26 20.99 -19.57
CA PHE A 4 10.59 19.62 -19.99
C PHE A 4 10.40 18.63 -18.84
N ARG A 5 10.23 17.35 -19.19
CA ARG A 5 10.16 16.21 -18.28
C ARG A 5 11.10 15.12 -18.80
N GLY A 6 11.85 14.52 -17.89
CA GLY A 6 12.66 13.34 -18.19
C GLY A 6 11.77 12.11 -18.35
N VAL A 7 12.07 11.31 -19.37
CA VAL A 7 11.47 9.99 -19.63
C VAL A 7 12.59 8.97 -19.62
N PHE A 8 12.42 7.88 -18.88
CA PHE A 8 13.36 6.76 -18.87
C PHE A 8 12.87 5.66 -19.81
N THR A 9 13.77 5.14 -20.63
CA THR A 9 13.52 4.05 -21.59
C THR A 9 14.70 3.06 -21.56
N LYS A 10 14.60 1.95 -22.30
CA LYS A 10 15.71 0.99 -22.46
C LYS A 10 17.02 1.63 -22.97
N HIS A 11 16.93 2.71 -23.74
CA HIS A 11 18.07 3.41 -24.35
C HIS A 11 18.58 4.60 -23.51
N GLY A 12 18.04 4.81 -22.30
CA GLY A 12 18.45 5.85 -21.37
C GLY A 12 17.40 6.93 -21.10
N TRP A 13 17.87 8.08 -20.61
CA TRP A 13 17.05 9.23 -20.23
C TRP A 13 16.91 10.24 -21.37
N PHE A 14 15.67 10.62 -21.68
CA PHE A 14 15.35 11.60 -22.71
C PHE A 14 14.51 12.75 -22.16
N LEU A 15 14.69 13.95 -22.73
CA LEU A 15 13.93 15.14 -22.38
C LEU A 15 12.75 15.31 -23.33
N VAL A 16 11.54 15.46 -22.78
CA VAL A 16 10.30 15.64 -23.53
C VAL A 16 9.58 16.91 -23.06
N PRO A 17 9.08 17.77 -23.97
CA PRO A 17 8.26 18.93 -23.60
C PRO A 17 7.02 18.51 -22.81
N ARG A 18 6.68 19.27 -21.76
CA ARG A 18 5.54 18.98 -20.88
C ARG A 18 4.21 18.92 -21.61
N SER A 19 4.06 19.62 -22.74
CA SER A 19 2.85 19.60 -23.57
C SER A 19 2.58 18.24 -24.23
N HIS A 20 3.63 17.43 -24.42
CA HIS A 20 3.55 16.11 -25.07
C HIS A 20 3.78 14.97 -24.06
N TYR A 21 3.88 15.29 -22.77
CA TYR A 21 4.24 14.34 -21.72
C TYR A 21 3.04 13.53 -21.19
N ASN A 22 2.85 12.35 -21.76
CA ASN A 22 2.04 11.28 -21.19
C ASN A 22 2.89 10.00 -21.12
N PRO A 23 3.33 9.56 -19.91
CA PRO A 23 4.41 8.60 -19.75
C PRO A 23 4.15 7.28 -20.48
N ARG A 24 2.99 6.66 -20.28
CA ARG A 24 2.67 5.39 -20.95
C ARG A 24 2.64 5.53 -22.47
N TRP A 25 2.09 6.62 -22.97
CA TRP A 25 1.91 6.81 -24.41
C TRP A 25 3.18 7.23 -25.15
N ILE A 26 4.00 8.09 -24.55
CA ILE A 26 5.21 8.61 -25.21
C ILE A 26 6.37 7.62 -25.14
N ILE A 27 6.47 6.84 -24.05
CA ILE A 27 7.51 5.81 -23.89
C ILE A 27 7.38 4.78 -25.03
N ASP A 28 6.18 4.23 -25.25
CA ASP A 28 5.95 3.23 -26.28
C ASP A 28 6.32 3.75 -27.69
N LYS A 29 6.04 5.03 -27.97
CA LYS A 29 6.40 5.66 -29.25
C LYS A 29 7.90 5.88 -29.39
N ILE A 30 8.57 6.31 -28.33
CA ILE A 30 10.02 6.50 -28.33
C ILE A 30 10.71 5.15 -28.48
N GLU A 31 10.35 4.15 -27.67
CA GLU A 31 10.95 2.82 -27.72
C GLU A 31 10.73 2.18 -29.08
N LYS A 32 9.51 2.20 -29.63
CA LYS A 32 9.26 1.68 -30.97
C LYS A 32 10.15 2.36 -32.03
N ARG A 33 10.34 3.68 -31.93
CA ARG A 33 11.14 4.42 -32.89
C ARG A 33 12.64 4.14 -32.77
N LEU A 34 13.13 3.91 -31.56
CA LEU A 34 14.54 3.64 -31.28
C LEU A 34 14.89 2.17 -31.54
N ASP A 35 14.02 1.23 -31.16
CA ASP A 35 14.19 -0.21 -31.38
C ASP A 35 14.24 -0.56 -32.88
N GLU A 36 13.62 0.24 -33.75
CA GLU A 36 13.71 0.07 -35.21
C GLU A 36 15.10 0.35 -35.80
N LYS A 37 15.95 1.14 -35.12
CA LYS A 37 17.15 1.73 -35.76
C LYS A 37 18.43 1.71 -34.93
N TYR A 38 18.37 1.53 -33.62
CA TYR A 38 19.52 1.72 -32.75
C TYR A 38 19.67 0.57 -31.74
N GLU A 39 20.92 0.18 -31.51
CA GLU A 39 21.29 -0.73 -30.43
C GLU A 39 21.36 0.01 -29.08
N PRO A 40 21.26 -0.71 -27.95
CA PRO A 40 21.15 -0.13 -26.60
C PRO A 40 22.31 0.77 -26.16
N ASN A 41 23.44 0.77 -26.88
CA ASN A 41 24.65 1.54 -26.58
C ASN A 41 24.90 2.71 -27.55
N ALA A 42 23.89 3.13 -28.30
CA ALA A 42 24.03 4.26 -29.23
C ALA A 42 24.24 5.61 -28.51
N ASN A 43 24.83 6.58 -29.21
CA ASN A 43 25.16 7.89 -28.67
C ASN A 43 23.89 8.64 -28.22
N THR A 44 23.82 8.98 -26.93
CA THR A 44 22.65 9.60 -26.30
C THR A 44 22.22 10.91 -26.98
N TYR A 45 23.17 11.68 -27.53
CA TYR A 45 22.86 12.95 -28.19
C TYR A 45 22.11 12.75 -29.51
N GLU A 46 22.52 11.76 -30.30
CA GLU A 46 21.85 11.42 -31.57
C GLU A 46 20.45 10.85 -31.32
N LEU A 47 20.31 10.02 -30.29
CA LEU A 47 19.02 9.48 -29.85
C LEU A 47 18.08 10.61 -29.40
N GLN A 48 18.58 11.58 -28.63
CA GLN A 48 17.78 12.74 -28.21
C GLN A 48 17.29 13.56 -29.42
N ASN A 49 18.14 13.80 -30.42
CA ASN A 49 17.72 14.50 -31.65
C ASN A 49 16.58 13.76 -32.37
N LYS A 50 16.61 12.41 -32.39
CA LYS A 50 15.54 11.60 -32.98
C LYS A 50 14.25 11.62 -32.15
N VAL A 51 14.37 11.68 -30.83
CA VAL A 51 13.24 11.90 -29.93
C VAL A 51 12.62 13.28 -30.19
N ASP A 52 13.44 14.31 -30.36
CA ASP A 52 12.98 15.67 -30.65
C ASP A 52 12.30 15.78 -32.02
N GLU A 53 12.84 15.13 -33.05
CA GLU A 53 12.19 14.99 -34.37
C GLU A 53 10.81 14.33 -34.25
N LEU A 54 10.71 13.24 -33.50
CA LEU A 54 9.46 12.51 -33.28
C LEU A 54 8.44 13.37 -32.54
N ILE A 55 8.86 14.12 -31.51
CA ILE A 55 8.00 15.02 -30.76
C ILE A 55 7.53 16.18 -31.65
N GLY A 56 8.41 16.71 -32.52
CA GLY A 56 8.06 17.76 -33.48
C GLY A 56 7.02 17.31 -34.50
N ALA A 57 7.03 16.03 -34.89
CA ALA A 57 6.04 15.45 -35.80
C ALA A 57 4.67 15.18 -35.16
N ILE A 58 4.60 15.10 -33.83
CA ILE A 58 3.36 14.79 -33.10
C ILE A 58 2.52 16.06 -32.92
N SER A 59 1.25 15.99 -33.29
CA SER A 59 0.30 17.05 -32.98
C SER A 59 -0.12 17.00 -31.51
N LYS A 60 -0.26 18.18 -30.88
CA LYS A 60 -0.78 18.32 -29.50
C LYS A 60 -2.16 17.68 -29.31
N LYS A 61 -2.94 17.54 -30.39
CA LYS A 61 -4.29 16.96 -30.35
C LYS A 61 -4.26 15.44 -30.17
N ASP A 62 -3.18 14.78 -30.59
CA ASP A 62 -3.06 13.32 -30.55
C ASP A 62 -2.60 12.81 -29.18
N VAL A 63 -2.15 13.72 -28.31
CA VAL A 63 -1.71 13.39 -26.96
C VAL A 63 -2.94 13.04 -26.12
N PRO A 64 -3.05 11.80 -25.60
CA PRO A 64 -4.18 11.42 -24.78
C PRO A 64 -4.27 12.34 -23.56
N LYS A 65 -5.43 12.97 -23.39
CA LYS A 65 -5.70 13.80 -22.21
C LYS A 65 -5.66 12.90 -20.98
N ARG A 66 -4.93 13.33 -19.95
CA ARG A 66 -4.97 12.64 -18.65
C ARG A 66 -6.40 12.72 -18.15
N VAL A 67 -7.05 11.56 -18.03
CA VAL A 67 -8.29 11.45 -17.27
C VAL A 67 -7.96 11.90 -15.86
N LYS A 68 -8.57 13.01 -15.43
CA LYS A 68 -8.44 13.44 -14.05
C LYS A 68 -9.10 12.35 -13.22
N GLN A 69 -8.32 11.71 -12.35
CA GLN A 69 -8.89 10.77 -11.38
C GLN A 69 -10.03 11.45 -10.64
N THR A 70 -11.17 10.77 -10.56
CA THR A 70 -12.32 11.29 -9.83
C THR A 70 -11.98 11.41 -8.34
N LYS A 71 -12.73 12.23 -7.61
CA LYS A 71 -12.52 12.37 -6.15
C LYS A 71 -12.62 11.01 -5.45
N GLN A 72 -13.59 10.19 -5.86
CA GLN A 72 -13.80 8.84 -5.34
C GLN A 72 -12.61 7.91 -5.64
N GLU A 73 -12.05 7.94 -6.85
CA GLU A 73 -10.85 7.14 -7.18
C GLU A 73 -9.63 7.54 -6.35
N LYS A 74 -9.46 8.85 -6.08
CA LYS A 74 -8.37 9.31 -5.20
C LYS A 74 -8.55 8.82 -3.77
N GLU A 75 -9.76 8.92 -3.22
CA GLU A 75 -10.06 8.41 -1.88
C GLU A 75 -9.84 6.90 -1.78
N ALA A 76 -10.20 6.13 -2.82
CA ALA A 76 -9.93 4.70 -2.90
C ALA A 76 -8.42 4.41 -2.90
N ILE A 77 -7.64 5.08 -3.76
CA ILE A 77 -6.17 4.91 -3.82
C ILE A 77 -5.51 5.30 -2.49
N GLU A 78 -5.98 6.38 -1.84
CA GLU A 78 -5.47 6.79 -0.53
C GLU A 78 -5.77 5.73 0.53
N SER A 79 -6.99 5.18 0.54
CA SER A 79 -7.38 4.10 1.46
C SER A 79 -6.55 2.84 1.26
N ASP A 80 -6.31 2.44 0.00
CA ASP A 80 -5.47 1.28 -0.33
C ASP A 80 -4.00 1.52 0.03
N SER A 81 -3.47 2.73 -0.22
CA SER A 81 -2.10 3.08 0.16
C SER A 81 -1.89 3.08 1.68
N LEU A 82 -2.91 3.47 2.43
CA LEU A 82 -2.91 3.48 3.89
C LEU A 82 -2.92 2.04 4.41
N TYR A 83 -3.72 1.17 3.79
CA TYR A 83 -3.74 -0.26 4.08
C TYR A 83 -2.39 -0.93 3.84
N VAL A 84 -1.75 -0.67 2.69
CA VAL A 84 -0.42 -1.22 2.36
C VAL A 84 0.68 -0.73 3.33
N LYS A 85 0.62 0.55 3.75
CA LYS A 85 1.57 1.08 4.76
C LYS A 85 1.41 0.38 6.11
N GLN A 86 0.17 0.16 6.55
CA GLN A 86 -0.10 -0.57 7.79
C GLN A 86 0.46 -1.99 7.73
N LEU A 87 0.38 -2.66 6.58
CA LEU A 87 0.97 -3.99 6.39
C LEU A 87 2.51 -3.98 6.37
N LYS A 88 3.14 -2.95 5.84
CA LYS A 88 4.61 -2.83 5.80
C LYS A 88 5.22 -2.53 7.17
N ASP A 89 4.59 -1.66 7.94
CA ASP A 89 5.02 -1.34 9.31
C ASP A 89 4.87 -2.58 10.24
N GLU A 90 4.08 -3.58 9.85
CA GLU A 90 3.96 -4.88 10.54
C GLU A 90 5.03 -5.91 10.10
N GLY A 91 5.76 -5.66 9.00
CA GLY A 91 6.78 -6.56 8.44
C GLY A 91 8.24 -6.18 8.75
N GLU A 92 8.52 -4.90 9.02
CA GLU A 92 9.86 -4.39 9.35
C GLU A 92 9.93 -3.97 10.83
N GLN A 93 10.08 -4.94 11.73
CA GLN A 93 10.69 -4.73 13.04
C GLN A 93 11.96 -5.59 13.12
N GLU A 94 13.01 -5.15 12.41
CA GLU A 94 14.35 -5.32 12.93
C GLU A 94 14.61 -4.22 13.97
N LEU A 95 15.12 -4.67 15.11
CA LEU A 95 15.41 -3.86 16.29
C LEU A 95 16.65 -3.01 16.01
N ASP A 96 16.52 -1.69 16.06
CA ASP A 96 17.64 -0.82 16.45
C ASP A 96 17.28 -0.09 17.76
N ILE A 97 17.98 -0.52 18.80
CA ILE A 97 17.91 -0.03 20.17
C ILE A 97 18.81 1.20 20.23
N GLU A 98 18.33 2.38 19.84
CA GLU A 98 18.99 3.63 20.25
C GLU A 98 18.15 4.91 20.10
N ASP A 99 17.10 4.94 19.27
CA ASP A 99 16.34 6.18 19.00
C ASP A 99 15.04 6.33 19.84
N ILE A 100 15.10 5.98 21.12
CA ILE A 100 13.98 6.12 22.08
C ILE A 100 13.62 7.61 22.35
N THR A 101 14.37 8.57 21.83
CA THR A 101 14.15 10.00 22.12
C THR A 101 13.84 10.81 20.87
N LYS A 102 12.66 10.61 20.25
CA LYS A 102 11.89 11.68 19.57
C LYS A 102 10.52 11.18 19.07
N VAL A 103 9.51 11.38 19.91
CA VAL A 103 8.15 11.85 19.57
C VAL A 103 7.64 11.56 18.15
N ARG A 104 6.67 10.65 18.04
CA ARG A 104 5.33 10.96 17.48
C ARG A 104 4.33 9.85 17.84
N THR A 105 3.63 10.09 18.94
CA THR A 105 2.36 9.43 19.28
C THR A 105 1.32 9.76 18.21
N ILE A 106 1.30 9.01 17.11
CA ILE A 106 0.13 8.95 16.23
C ILE A 106 -0.84 7.96 16.87
N ARG A 107 -1.53 8.42 17.93
CA ARG A 107 -2.79 7.81 18.37
C ARG A 107 -3.85 8.16 17.32
N ARG A 108 -3.93 7.39 16.24
CA ARG A 108 -5.15 7.36 15.43
C ARG A 108 -6.22 6.59 16.21
N ARG A 109 -6.92 7.29 17.09
CA ARG A 109 -8.26 6.87 17.51
C ARG A 109 -9.14 6.95 16.26
N ASN A 110 -9.61 5.81 15.77
CA ASN A 110 -10.71 5.80 14.82
C ASN A 110 -11.89 6.53 15.46
N THR A 111 -12.36 7.58 14.80
CA THR A 111 -13.28 8.59 15.32
C THR A 111 -14.71 8.07 15.58
N ASN A 112 -15.02 6.82 15.23
CA ASN A 112 -16.39 6.28 15.28
C ASN A 112 -16.59 5.09 16.22
N GLY A 113 -15.57 4.60 16.94
CA GLY A 113 -15.73 3.47 17.87
C GLY A 113 -16.13 2.12 17.24
N ASN A 114 -16.28 2.06 15.92
CA ASN A 114 -16.69 0.86 15.20
C ASN A 114 -15.57 -0.19 15.20
N PRO A 115 -15.88 -1.46 15.55
CA PRO A 115 -14.92 -2.55 15.46
C PRO A 115 -14.38 -2.75 14.05
N THR A 116 -13.09 -3.04 13.95
CA THR A 116 -12.38 -3.31 12.69
C THR A 116 -11.90 -4.76 12.63
N TYR A 117 -11.44 -5.24 11.46
CA TYR A 117 -10.87 -6.59 11.32
C TYR A 117 -9.67 -6.86 12.24
N THR A 118 -8.93 -5.83 12.66
CA THR A 118 -7.88 -5.96 13.67
C THR A 118 -8.44 -6.45 15.01
N HIS A 119 -9.65 -6.01 15.37
CA HIS A 119 -10.32 -6.45 16.58
C HIS A 119 -10.82 -7.90 16.46
N ALA A 120 -11.40 -8.26 15.31
CA ALA A 120 -11.79 -9.63 15.01
C ALA A 120 -10.58 -10.59 15.07
N TRP A 121 -9.43 -10.18 14.53
CA TRP A 121 -8.17 -10.92 14.65
C TRP A 121 -7.73 -11.08 16.11
N ASN A 122 -7.76 -10.01 16.91
CA ASN A 122 -7.40 -10.09 18.33
C ASN A 122 -8.34 -11.03 19.11
N TYR A 123 -9.62 -11.06 18.74
CA TYR A 123 -10.61 -11.98 19.29
C TYR A 123 -10.33 -13.43 18.93
N TYR A 124 -10.16 -13.69 17.64
CA TYR A 124 -9.77 -14.99 17.14
C TYR A 124 -8.49 -15.51 17.80
N TYR A 125 -7.45 -14.67 17.87
CA TYR A 125 -6.18 -15.02 18.50
C TYR A 125 -6.34 -15.33 19.99
N THR A 126 -7.17 -14.56 20.71
CA THR A 126 -7.42 -14.77 22.15
C THR A 126 -8.06 -16.14 22.42
N LEU A 127 -8.99 -16.57 21.57
CA LEU A 127 -9.65 -17.87 21.70
C LEU A 127 -8.73 -19.02 21.24
N ASN A 128 -7.99 -18.82 20.16
CA ASN A 128 -7.23 -19.89 19.53
C ASN A 128 -5.79 -20.05 20.06
N ASN A 129 -5.25 -19.07 20.80
CA ASN A 129 -3.89 -19.21 21.37
C ASN A 129 -3.80 -20.40 22.36
N SER A 130 -4.90 -20.73 23.02
CA SER A 130 -5.00 -21.80 24.02
C SER A 130 -4.87 -23.19 23.42
N LYS A 131 -5.04 -23.33 22.09
CA LYS A 131 -4.89 -24.59 21.35
C LYS A 131 -3.43 -25.05 21.25
N TYR A 132 -2.48 -24.14 21.45
CA TYR A 132 -1.05 -24.42 21.31
C TYR A 132 -0.27 -24.09 22.59
N PRO A 133 -0.62 -24.68 23.76
CA PRO A 133 -0.02 -24.31 25.05
C PRO A 133 1.46 -24.72 25.17
N HIS A 134 1.90 -25.66 24.33
CA HIS A 134 3.25 -26.22 24.33
C HIS A 134 4.23 -25.43 23.46
N LEU A 135 3.75 -24.52 22.60
CA LEU A 135 4.59 -23.76 21.68
C LEU A 135 4.99 -22.41 22.30
N PRO A 136 6.18 -21.90 21.96
CA PRO A 136 6.57 -20.56 22.38
C PRO A 136 5.62 -19.51 21.77
N PRO A 137 5.35 -18.38 22.45
CA PRO A 137 4.34 -17.40 22.02
C PRO A 137 4.50 -16.90 20.58
N LYS A 138 5.74 -16.77 20.11
CA LYS A 138 6.07 -16.35 18.74
C LYS A 138 5.57 -17.36 17.70
N GLU A 139 5.74 -18.67 17.98
CA GLU A 139 5.28 -19.72 17.08
C GLU A 139 3.77 -19.93 17.12
N VAL A 140 3.15 -19.77 18.30
CA VAL A 140 1.69 -19.75 18.45
C VAL A 140 1.09 -18.68 17.56
N ARG A 141 1.61 -17.44 17.64
CA ARG A 141 1.14 -16.33 16.80
C ARG A 141 1.33 -16.60 15.32
N ARG A 142 2.45 -17.22 14.92
CA ARG A 142 2.69 -17.60 13.52
C ARG A 142 1.67 -18.65 13.04
N LYS A 143 1.42 -19.71 13.81
CA LYS A 143 0.46 -20.75 13.45
C LYS A 143 -0.96 -20.20 13.37
N VAL A 144 -1.42 -19.52 14.43
CA VAL A 144 -2.76 -18.93 14.46
C VAL A 144 -2.92 -17.87 13.35
N GLY A 145 -1.85 -17.16 13.00
CA GLY A 145 -1.84 -16.21 11.89
C GLY A 145 -2.00 -16.88 10.53
N ALA A 146 -1.31 -18.00 10.31
CA ALA A 146 -1.51 -18.83 9.12
C ALA A 146 -2.96 -19.34 9.05
N ASP A 147 -3.46 -19.93 10.14
CA ASP A 147 -4.84 -20.41 10.25
C ASP A 147 -5.85 -19.32 9.88
N TRP A 148 -5.64 -18.08 10.36
CA TRP A 148 -6.51 -16.94 10.03
C TRP A 148 -6.40 -16.48 8.58
N SER A 149 -5.21 -16.53 7.99
CA SER A 149 -5.01 -16.14 6.59
C SER A 149 -5.68 -17.10 5.61
N GLU A 150 -5.79 -18.38 5.98
CA GLU A 150 -6.47 -19.42 5.21
C GLU A 150 -8.00 -19.32 5.31
N LEU A 151 -8.53 -18.60 6.31
CA LEU A 151 -9.98 -18.42 6.45
C LEU A 151 -10.56 -17.62 5.27
N PRO A 152 -11.69 -18.07 4.69
CA PRO A 152 -12.40 -17.30 3.71
C PRO A 152 -12.91 -15.99 4.33
N GLN A 153 -13.08 -14.97 3.48
CA GLN A 153 -13.49 -13.64 3.93
C GLN A 153 -14.84 -13.64 4.67
N SER A 154 -15.76 -14.54 4.30
CA SER A 154 -17.04 -14.74 5.00
C SER A 154 -16.85 -15.16 6.45
N SER A 155 -15.96 -16.11 6.73
CA SER A 155 -15.65 -16.54 8.10
C SER A 155 -14.98 -15.44 8.90
N ARG A 156 -14.07 -14.67 8.30
CA ARG A 156 -13.44 -13.51 8.96
C ARG A 156 -14.45 -12.41 9.31
N ARG A 157 -15.51 -12.26 8.51
CA ARG A 157 -16.64 -11.36 8.81
C ARG A 157 -17.47 -11.87 9.98
N GLN A 158 -17.72 -13.17 10.05
CA GLN A 158 -18.42 -13.77 11.19
C GLN A 158 -17.67 -13.53 12.51
N TRP A 159 -16.33 -13.66 12.52
CA TRP A 159 -15.52 -13.31 13.69
C TRP A 159 -15.59 -11.83 14.11
N LEU A 160 -15.86 -10.93 13.16
CA LEU A 160 -16.11 -9.52 13.45
C LEU A 160 -17.48 -9.33 14.08
N ASP A 161 -18.51 -9.99 13.55
CA ASP A 161 -19.87 -9.96 14.09
C ASP A 161 -19.91 -10.55 15.52
N ASP A 162 -19.20 -11.65 15.77
CA ASP A 162 -19.06 -12.25 17.10
C ASP A 162 -18.36 -11.29 18.09
N TYR A 163 -17.35 -10.55 17.63
CA TYR A 163 -16.68 -9.56 18.46
C TYR A 163 -17.57 -8.34 18.74
N ILE A 164 -18.43 -7.93 17.80
CA ILE A 164 -19.43 -6.89 18.02
C ILE A 164 -20.41 -7.36 19.11
N ALA A 165 -20.89 -8.60 19.04
CA ALA A 165 -21.75 -9.18 20.07
C ALA A 165 -21.06 -9.25 21.45
N LEU A 166 -19.76 -9.58 21.49
CA LEU A 166 -18.96 -9.55 22.73
C LEU A 166 -18.95 -8.13 23.34
N ILE A 167 -18.74 -7.12 22.51
CA ILE A 167 -18.78 -5.71 22.92
C ILE A 167 -20.15 -5.31 23.47
N GLU A 168 -21.22 -5.71 22.78
CA GLU A 168 -22.61 -5.43 23.19
C GLU A 168 -22.95 -6.11 24.52
N SER A 169 -22.37 -7.28 24.80
CA SER A 169 -22.50 -7.97 26.08
C SER A 169 -21.70 -7.34 27.23
N GLY A 170 -20.97 -6.25 26.98
CA GLY A 170 -20.21 -5.52 28.00
C GLY A 170 -18.77 -5.99 28.22
N PHE A 171 -18.26 -6.86 27.36
CA PHE A 171 -16.89 -7.39 27.42
C PHE A 171 -16.01 -6.81 26.32
N ASP A 172 -14.71 -6.83 26.55
CA ASP A 172 -13.70 -6.35 25.59
C ASP A 172 -12.41 -7.15 25.78
N ILE A 173 -11.52 -7.10 24.79
CA ILE A 173 -10.25 -7.79 24.83
C ILE A 173 -9.16 -6.84 25.28
N HIS A 174 -8.42 -7.29 26.29
CA HIS A 174 -7.25 -6.57 26.77
C HIS A 174 -6.12 -7.57 27.05
N ARG A 175 -4.97 -7.35 26.41
CA ARG A 175 -3.76 -8.18 26.56
C ARG A 175 -4.02 -9.69 26.38
N GLY A 176 -4.85 -10.04 25.39
CA GLY A 176 -5.17 -11.43 25.07
C GLY A 176 -6.08 -12.13 26.09
N LYS A 177 -6.84 -11.38 26.89
CA LYS A 177 -7.89 -11.89 27.77
C LYS A 177 -9.18 -11.10 27.53
N ILE A 178 -10.31 -11.79 27.63
CA ILE A 178 -11.64 -11.16 27.65
C ILE A 178 -11.86 -10.62 29.06
N ILE A 179 -12.10 -9.32 29.17
CA ILE A 179 -12.27 -8.58 30.42
C ILE A 179 -13.54 -7.73 30.29
N SER A 180 -14.27 -7.51 31.39
CA SER A 180 -15.41 -6.60 31.39
C SER A 180 -14.95 -5.16 31.10
N ARG A 181 -15.79 -4.38 30.42
CA ARG A 181 -15.48 -2.96 30.11
C ARG A 181 -15.23 -2.12 31.36
N GLU A 182 -15.93 -2.42 32.45
CA GLU A 182 -15.76 -1.74 33.75
C GLU A 182 -14.34 -1.91 34.28
N LYS A 183 -13.82 -3.14 34.27
CA LYS A 183 -12.47 -3.48 34.76
C LYS A 183 -11.34 -2.97 33.85
N LYS A 184 -11.65 -2.52 32.64
CA LYS A 184 -10.68 -1.93 31.69
C LYS A 184 -10.50 -0.41 31.91
N LEU A 185 -11.47 0.25 32.56
CA LEU A 185 -11.45 1.68 32.83
C LEU A 185 -10.75 2.03 34.16
N GLU A 186 -10.57 1.05 35.04
CA GLU A 186 -9.69 1.10 36.21
C GLU A 186 -8.21 0.95 35.83
#